data_AF-A0A0A8WPL1-F1
#
_entry.id   AF-A0A0A8WPL1-F1
#
_cell.length_a   1.000
_cell.length_b   1.000
_cell.length_c   1.000
_cell.angle_alpha   90.00
_cell.angle_beta   90.00
_cell.angle_gamma   90.00
#
_symmetry.space_group_name_H-M   'P 1'
#
loop_
_entity.id
_entity.type
_entity.pdbx_description
1 polymer ?
#
loop_
_entity_poly.entity_id
_entity_poly.type
_entity_poly.pdbx_seq_one_letter_code
_entity_poly.pdbx_strand_id
1 'polypeptide(L)'
;MTTQRDRFSSDLTMVFLIAAVGVALYCRTLGVPWLFDDPQNIMDNPVVHDISKAFKSLLAVRGFAYLTFAVNYRFGGLDVTGYHLVNIGIHLCASWFVWLLAKRVFAEPDYRPRAVLPAVPDAVLLSAAASFLFLVHPIQTQSVNYIVQRMTTLSALLALVAIYAYCRARESVAAGSGLSTPAHVIWYLVSLLTMALACMTKQNAVLIPAEILLFDWLILNRGALPSHYGRRLAYLVPFLLVSALFIYLHVGKDELVLKEAGRADYWVRAEAASAGKKPAPGQPALNVADLSKPRRADAPPENLQALYLATEMTVLWKYIRLLVLPYNQVFDYGYPLVSKVVTLPNLAAAAGHLLFAGLALVLARRRPLLSFGILWFYISLSVESSIIPLDAMVEHRLYLPMFGFAVAAVDLGGRFSNKRIALATLGLVIAGYAGAAMQRNLLWSNPIAFALDGRDKAPHNQRNHITLANAYADAGRWADAEAALRKAIPVRPYHNVPYDNLGVALIKQGKFSEARTWFSLATILNPEYPNAIYNYGYASLRLGDTPAAVRSLQRLRELRSPLAMQLGAQFMNN
;
A
#
# COMPACT_ATOMS: atom_id res chain seq x y z
N MET A 1 42.23 7.57 0.57
CA MET A 1 41.39 8.43 -0.29
C MET A 1 40.91 7.58 -1.46
N THR A 2 39.64 7.20 -1.49
CA THR A 2 39.05 6.49 -2.65
C THR A 2 39.00 7.44 -3.84
N THR A 3 39.63 7.04 -4.94
CA THR A 3 39.66 7.82 -6.17
C THR A 3 38.26 7.93 -6.77
N GLN A 4 38.00 8.93 -7.63
CA GLN A 4 36.70 9.06 -8.32
C GLN A 4 36.35 7.80 -9.14
N ARG A 5 37.38 7.10 -9.62
CA ARG A 5 37.28 5.81 -10.34
C ARG A 5 36.80 4.68 -9.42
N ASP A 6 37.29 4.62 -8.18
CA ASP A 6 36.86 3.60 -7.20
C ASP A 6 35.39 3.78 -6.80
N ARG A 7 34.94 5.04 -6.66
CA ARG A 7 33.53 5.34 -6.37
C ARG A 7 32.61 4.90 -7.50
N PHE A 8 32.97 5.22 -8.74
CA PHE A 8 32.21 4.81 -9.92
C PHE A 8 32.13 3.28 -10.04
N SER A 9 33.24 2.58 -9.81
CA SER A 9 33.26 1.11 -9.80
C SER A 9 32.32 0.53 -8.73
N SER A 10 32.33 1.08 -7.51
CA SER A 10 31.46 0.61 -6.42
C SER A 10 29.97 0.81 -6.72
N ASP A 11 29.61 1.91 -7.40
CA ASP A 11 28.22 2.19 -7.76
C ASP A 11 27.71 1.25 -8.86
N LEU A 12 28.53 0.95 -9.86
CA LEU A 12 28.18 0.00 -10.92
C LEU A 12 28.02 -1.43 -10.37
N THR A 13 28.96 -1.86 -9.52
CA THR A 13 28.85 -3.15 -8.82
C THR A 13 27.54 -3.24 -8.03
N MET A 14 27.18 -2.16 -7.33
CA MET A 14 25.98 -2.18 -6.51
C MET A 14 24.69 -2.24 -7.34
N VAL A 15 24.65 -1.54 -8.48
CA VAL A 15 23.53 -1.68 -9.44
C VAL A 15 23.36 -3.12 -9.88
N PHE A 16 24.46 -3.80 -10.24
CA PHE A 16 24.42 -5.21 -10.64
C PHE A 16 23.95 -6.13 -9.51
N LEU A 17 24.46 -5.96 -8.28
CA LEU A 17 24.08 -6.80 -7.15
C LEU A 17 22.62 -6.60 -6.74
N ILE A 18 22.14 -5.35 -6.70
CA ILE A 18 20.73 -5.04 -6.44
C ILE A 18 19.85 -5.70 -7.50
N ALA A 19 20.21 -5.56 -8.78
CA ALA A 19 19.48 -6.17 -9.89
C ALA A 19 19.45 -7.70 -9.77
N ALA A 20 20.61 -8.34 -9.56
CA ALA A 20 20.72 -9.78 -9.46
C ALA A 20 19.88 -10.35 -8.30
N VAL A 21 20.01 -9.77 -7.10
CA VAL A 21 19.26 -10.21 -5.92
C VAL A 21 17.77 -9.91 -6.08
N GLY A 22 17.39 -8.71 -6.51
CA GLY A 22 15.99 -8.35 -6.65
C GLY A 22 15.28 -9.14 -7.75
N VAL A 23 15.93 -9.41 -8.88
CA VAL A 23 15.37 -10.30 -9.91
C VAL A 23 15.21 -11.72 -9.35
N ALA A 24 16.19 -12.26 -8.63
CA ALA A 24 16.09 -13.59 -8.03
C ALA A 24 14.92 -13.69 -7.02
N LEU A 25 14.66 -12.62 -6.26
CA LEU A 25 13.55 -12.57 -5.30
C LEU A 25 12.18 -12.49 -5.98
N TYR A 26 12.04 -11.67 -7.02
CA TYR A 26 10.73 -11.31 -7.59
C TYR A 26 10.42 -11.96 -8.94
N CYS A 27 11.33 -12.70 -9.59
CA CYS A 27 11.05 -13.32 -10.89
C CYS A 27 9.85 -14.28 -10.88
N ARG A 28 9.55 -14.89 -9.73
CA ARG A 28 8.39 -15.77 -9.56
C ARG A 28 7.05 -15.03 -9.50
N THR A 29 7.05 -13.71 -9.39
CA THR A 29 5.83 -12.90 -9.27
C THR A 29 5.31 -12.37 -10.60
N LEU A 30 6.05 -12.59 -11.71
CA LEU A 30 5.69 -12.12 -13.04
C LEU A 30 4.33 -12.63 -13.54
N GLY A 31 3.87 -13.79 -13.05
CA GLY A 31 2.57 -14.38 -13.38
C GLY A 31 1.47 -14.15 -12.34
N VAL A 32 1.69 -13.30 -11.33
CA VAL A 32 0.66 -12.99 -10.33
C VAL A 32 -0.52 -12.28 -11.04
N PRO A 33 -1.75 -12.78 -10.90
CA PRO A 33 -2.91 -12.21 -11.60
C PRO A 33 -3.29 -10.85 -11.02
N TRP A 34 -4.25 -10.19 -11.68
CA TRP A 34 -4.90 -8.99 -11.18
C TRP A 34 -5.61 -9.27 -9.84
N LEU A 35 -5.37 -8.41 -8.84
CA LEU A 35 -5.91 -8.57 -7.50
C LEU A 35 -6.69 -7.30 -7.10
N PHE A 36 -7.79 -7.48 -6.37
CA PHE A 36 -8.51 -6.40 -5.67
C PHE A 36 -8.82 -5.16 -6.52
N ASP A 37 -8.11 -4.05 -6.28
CA ASP A 37 -8.36 -2.76 -6.92
C ASP A 37 -7.69 -2.66 -8.30
N ASP A 38 -6.88 -3.65 -8.71
CA ASP A 38 -6.22 -3.65 -10.01
C ASP A 38 -7.22 -3.53 -11.17
N PRO A 39 -8.34 -4.30 -11.24
CA PRO A 39 -9.29 -4.18 -12.34
C PRO A 39 -9.88 -2.77 -12.44
N GLN A 40 -10.36 -2.21 -11.33
CA GLN A 40 -10.99 -0.89 -11.33
C GLN A 40 -10.03 0.24 -11.71
N ASN A 41 -8.76 0.15 -11.27
CA ASN A 41 -7.77 1.19 -11.52
C ASN A 41 -7.08 1.06 -12.88
N ILE A 42 -7.06 -0.14 -13.47
CA ILE A 42 -6.26 -0.46 -14.67
C ILE A 42 -7.14 -1.05 -15.77
N MET A 43 -7.78 -2.20 -15.56
CA MET A 43 -8.51 -2.92 -16.61
C MET A 43 -9.79 -2.21 -17.06
N ASP A 44 -10.49 -1.59 -16.12
CA ASP A 44 -11.78 -0.93 -16.37
C ASP A 44 -11.60 0.58 -16.53
N ASN A 45 -10.36 1.08 -16.42
CA ASN A 45 -10.08 2.51 -16.39
C ASN A 45 -9.82 3.07 -17.81
N PRO A 46 -10.75 3.88 -18.36
CA PRO A 46 -10.60 4.43 -19.70
C PRO A 46 -9.44 5.42 -19.83
N VAL A 47 -8.94 5.99 -18.73
CA VAL A 47 -7.75 6.85 -18.72
C VAL A 47 -6.50 6.03 -19.01
N VAL A 48 -6.41 4.80 -18.51
CA VAL A 48 -5.27 3.91 -18.75
C VAL A 48 -5.24 3.40 -20.20
N HIS A 49 -6.42 3.16 -20.78
CA HIS A 49 -6.53 2.63 -22.15
C HIS A 49 -6.31 3.69 -23.25
N ASP A 50 -6.13 4.96 -22.89
CA ASP A 50 -5.88 6.07 -23.82
C ASP A 50 -4.78 6.99 -23.29
N ILE A 51 -3.57 6.86 -23.85
CA ILE A 51 -2.39 7.62 -23.43
C ILE A 51 -2.59 9.14 -23.55
N SER A 52 -3.41 9.61 -24.48
CA SER A 52 -3.69 11.04 -24.65
C SER A 52 -4.58 11.55 -23.52
N LYS A 53 -5.58 10.76 -23.10
CA LYS A 53 -6.38 11.05 -21.91
C LYS A 53 -5.54 10.99 -20.64
N ALA A 54 -4.65 10.00 -20.52
CA ALA A 54 -3.73 9.90 -19.40
C ALA A 54 -2.83 11.13 -19.28
N PHE A 55 -2.26 11.60 -20.38
CA PHE A 55 -1.43 12.81 -20.41
C PHE A 55 -2.22 14.07 -20.02
N LYS A 56 -3.45 14.24 -20.54
CA LYS A 56 -4.34 15.35 -20.14
C LYS A 56 -4.73 15.31 -18.66
N SER A 57 -4.76 14.12 -18.08
CA SER A 57 -5.10 13.89 -16.66
C SER A 57 -3.87 13.89 -15.75
N LEU A 58 -2.69 14.27 -16.24
CA LEU A 58 -1.43 14.22 -15.48
C LEU A 58 -1.48 14.94 -14.13
N LEU A 59 -2.17 16.09 -14.09
CA LEU A 59 -2.31 16.91 -12.89
C LEU A 59 -3.51 16.52 -12.01
N ALA A 60 -4.25 15.46 -12.35
CA ALA A 60 -5.34 14.94 -11.52
C ALA A 60 -4.81 14.06 -10.39
N VAL A 61 -5.69 13.69 -9.44
CA VAL A 61 -5.35 12.70 -8.40
C VAL A 61 -4.93 11.39 -9.06
N ARG A 62 -3.75 10.87 -8.70
CA ARG A 62 -3.11 9.69 -9.32
C ARG A 62 -2.73 9.85 -10.81
N GLY A 63 -2.81 11.05 -11.37
CA GLY A 63 -2.61 11.31 -12.80
C GLY A 63 -1.28 10.78 -13.34
N PHE A 64 -0.18 10.99 -12.62
CA PHE A 64 1.12 10.46 -13.04
C PHE A 64 1.19 8.93 -12.93
N ALA A 65 0.56 8.34 -11.91
CA ALA A 65 0.48 6.88 -11.81
C ALA A 65 -0.29 6.27 -13.00
N TYR A 66 -1.46 6.84 -13.33
CA TYR A 66 -2.25 6.41 -14.50
C TYR A 66 -1.49 6.59 -15.81
N LEU A 67 -0.71 7.66 -15.96
CA LEU A 67 0.15 7.81 -17.12
C LEU A 67 1.17 6.66 -17.21
N THR A 68 1.77 6.23 -16.10
CA THR A 68 2.70 5.09 -16.12
C THR A 68 2.01 3.77 -16.49
N PHE A 69 0.75 3.58 -16.05
CA PHE A 69 -0.05 2.43 -16.47
C PHE A 69 -0.44 2.52 -17.94
N ALA A 70 -0.80 3.70 -18.45
CA ALA A 70 -1.17 3.91 -19.85
C ALA A 70 0.01 3.66 -20.80
N VAL A 71 1.21 4.09 -20.41
CA VAL A 71 2.45 3.75 -21.13
C VAL A 71 2.64 2.23 -21.14
N ASN A 72 2.47 1.55 -20.01
CA ASN A 72 2.58 0.09 -19.92
C ASN A 72 1.54 -0.62 -20.82
N TYR A 73 0.29 -0.18 -20.78
CA TYR A 73 -0.81 -0.71 -21.58
C TYR A 73 -0.55 -0.53 -23.08
N ARG A 74 0.01 0.62 -23.49
CA ARG A 74 0.32 0.90 -24.90
C ARG A 74 1.32 -0.09 -25.52
N PHE A 75 2.21 -0.68 -24.72
CA PHE A 75 3.23 -1.63 -25.20
C PHE A 75 2.89 -3.10 -24.93
N GLY A 76 2.18 -3.40 -23.83
CA GLY A 76 1.91 -4.78 -23.38
C GLY A 76 0.45 -5.13 -23.13
N GLY A 77 -0.49 -4.22 -23.40
CA GLY A 77 -1.91 -4.44 -23.13
C GLY A 77 -2.19 -4.79 -21.68
N LEU A 78 -2.96 -5.87 -21.45
CA LEU A 78 -3.29 -6.40 -20.12
C LEU A 78 -2.40 -7.59 -19.69
N ASP A 79 -1.28 -7.84 -20.36
CA ASP A 79 -0.32 -8.86 -19.90
C ASP A 79 0.35 -8.40 -18.58
N VAL A 80 -0.01 -9.07 -17.49
CA VAL A 80 0.50 -8.81 -16.12
C VAL A 80 2.02 -8.83 -16.03
N THR A 81 2.70 -9.60 -16.88
CA THR A 81 4.17 -9.73 -16.91
C THR A 81 4.83 -8.36 -17.05
N GLY A 82 4.35 -7.54 -18.00
CA GLY A 82 4.89 -6.20 -18.23
C GLY A 82 4.72 -5.28 -17.03
N TYR A 83 3.59 -5.39 -16.33
CA TYR A 83 3.31 -4.57 -15.15
C TYR A 83 4.21 -4.92 -13.97
N HIS A 84 4.43 -6.22 -13.73
CA HIS A 84 5.35 -6.70 -12.71
C HIS A 84 6.80 -6.31 -13.00
N LEU A 85 7.24 -6.41 -14.26
CA LEU A 85 8.60 -5.98 -14.66
C LEU A 85 8.84 -4.50 -14.34
N VAL A 86 7.86 -3.62 -14.62
CA VAL A 86 7.97 -2.20 -14.28
C VAL A 86 7.99 -1.99 -12.75
N ASN A 87 7.16 -2.69 -11.99
CA ASN A 87 7.14 -2.58 -10.53
C ASN A 87 8.46 -3.06 -9.90
N ILE A 88 9.00 -4.19 -10.38
CA ILE A 88 10.32 -4.70 -9.98
C ILE A 88 11.38 -3.65 -10.31
N GLY A 89 11.39 -3.10 -11.54
CA GLY A 89 12.32 -2.04 -11.94
C GLY A 89 12.27 -0.82 -11.02
N ILE A 90 11.08 -0.35 -10.67
CA ILE A 90 10.89 0.75 -9.70
C ILE A 90 11.48 0.38 -8.33
N HIS A 91 11.28 -0.85 -7.85
CA HIS A 91 11.83 -1.31 -6.58
C HIS A 91 13.36 -1.42 -6.58
N LEU A 92 13.96 -1.88 -7.69
CA LEU A 92 15.41 -1.91 -7.88
C LEU A 92 15.99 -0.48 -7.87
N CYS A 93 15.35 0.44 -8.60
CA CYS A 93 15.72 1.86 -8.61
C CYS A 93 15.61 2.48 -7.21
N ALA A 94 14.52 2.19 -6.47
CA ALA A 94 14.35 2.67 -5.11
C ALA A 94 15.46 2.16 -4.18
N SER A 95 15.79 0.87 -4.27
CA SER A 95 16.88 0.25 -3.50
C SER A 95 18.25 0.87 -3.83
N TRP A 96 18.47 1.26 -5.10
CA TRP A 96 19.66 1.99 -5.52
C TRP A 96 19.70 3.42 -4.97
N PHE A 97 18.57 4.14 -4.93
CA PHE A 97 18.52 5.45 -4.26
C PHE A 97 18.70 5.35 -2.74
N VAL A 98 18.20 4.28 -2.10
CA VAL A 98 18.52 3.97 -0.70
C VAL A 98 20.02 3.80 -0.52
N TRP A 99 20.71 3.08 -1.42
CA TRP A 99 22.17 2.99 -1.42
C TRP A 99 22.85 4.38 -1.51
N LEU A 100 22.43 5.21 -2.47
CA LEU A 100 23.02 6.53 -2.69
C LEU A 100 22.82 7.50 -1.51
N LEU A 101 21.66 7.45 -0.87
CA LEU A 101 21.36 8.23 0.34
C LEU A 101 22.10 7.65 1.55
N ALA A 102 22.12 6.32 1.71
CA ALA A 102 22.83 5.68 2.81
C ALA A 102 24.34 5.94 2.74
N LYS A 103 24.92 6.14 1.56
CA LYS A 103 26.31 6.63 1.44
C LYS A 103 26.49 8.00 2.08
N ARG A 104 25.54 8.93 1.95
CA ARG A 104 25.60 10.23 2.64
C ARG A 104 25.44 10.08 4.15
N VAL A 105 24.57 9.17 4.57
CA VAL A 105 24.33 8.87 5.97
C VAL A 105 25.57 8.29 6.65
N PHE A 106 26.29 7.37 5.99
CA PHE A 106 27.40 6.61 6.61
C PHE A 106 28.81 7.05 6.18
N ALA A 107 29.00 7.82 5.10
CA ALA A 107 30.33 8.24 4.64
C ALA A 107 30.95 9.42 5.40
N GLU A 108 30.15 10.14 6.18
CA GLU A 108 30.64 11.30 6.92
C GLU A 108 31.47 10.84 8.15
N PRO A 109 32.75 11.27 8.31
CA PRO A 109 33.74 10.67 9.23
C PRO A 109 33.30 10.56 10.70
N ASP A 110 32.46 11.47 11.17
CA ASP A 110 32.05 11.57 12.58
C ASP A 110 30.79 10.77 12.95
N TYR A 111 30.13 10.11 11.99
CA TYR A 111 29.05 9.15 12.30
C TYR A 111 29.61 7.81 12.80
N ARG A 112 30.94 7.65 12.79
CA ARG A 112 31.62 6.60 13.54
C ARG A 112 31.43 6.90 15.02
N PRO A 113 30.82 5.99 15.82
CA PRO A 113 30.77 6.16 17.26
C PRO A 113 32.19 6.43 17.80
N ARG A 114 32.32 7.41 18.71
CA ARG A 114 33.60 7.99 19.20
C ARG A 114 34.54 7.03 19.95
N ALA A 115 34.19 5.76 20.01
CA ALA A 115 35.01 4.62 20.36
C ALA A 115 34.24 3.40 19.84
N VAL A 116 34.92 2.29 19.57
CA VAL A 116 34.39 1.02 19.03
C VAL A 116 34.70 0.83 17.55
N LEU A 117 35.86 0.19 17.33
CA LEU A 117 36.41 -0.41 16.10
C LEU A 117 37.27 0.50 15.22
N PRO A 118 38.62 0.37 15.32
CA PRO A 118 39.56 0.95 14.36
C PRO A 118 39.43 0.43 12.91
N ALA A 119 38.48 -0.46 12.60
CA ALA A 119 38.47 -1.16 11.31
C ALA A 119 37.16 -1.86 10.91
N VAL A 120 35.94 -1.39 11.23
CA VAL A 120 34.72 -1.87 10.52
C VAL A 120 34.70 -1.24 9.13
N PRO A 121 34.59 -2.02 8.04
CA PRO A 121 35.03 -1.57 6.73
C PRO A 121 34.06 -0.50 6.20
N ASP A 122 34.64 0.47 5.51
CA ASP A 122 34.04 1.48 4.62
C ASP A 122 32.54 1.68 4.68
N ALA A 123 32.10 2.94 4.82
CA ALA A 123 30.71 3.40 4.67
C ALA A 123 29.92 2.66 3.57
N VAL A 124 30.59 2.30 2.49
CA VAL A 124 30.16 1.35 1.44
C VAL A 124 29.45 0.12 2.02
N LEU A 125 30.01 -0.66 2.94
CA LEU A 125 29.36 -1.89 3.43
C LEU A 125 28.09 -1.59 4.26
N LEU A 126 28.10 -0.53 5.08
CA LEU A 126 26.92 -0.13 5.86
C LEU A 126 25.80 0.39 4.96
N SER A 127 26.15 1.20 3.97
CA SER A 127 25.22 1.63 2.92
C SER A 127 24.67 0.44 2.15
N ALA A 128 25.48 -0.61 1.94
CA ALA A 128 25.06 -1.79 1.22
C ALA A 128 24.04 -2.57 2.03
N ALA A 129 24.33 -2.77 3.32
CA ALA A 129 23.40 -3.43 4.22
C ALA A 129 22.07 -2.69 4.34
N ALA A 130 22.07 -1.35 4.38
CA ALA A 130 20.82 -0.57 4.41
C ALA A 130 20.00 -0.77 3.12
N SER A 131 20.66 -0.76 1.95
CA SER A 131 20.02 -1.02 0.66
C SER A 131 19.49 -2.45 0.56
N PHE A 132 20.26 -3.46 0.98
CA PHE A 132 19.82 -4.86 0.98
C PHE A 132 18.72 -5.12 1.99
N LEU A 133 18.77 -4.56 3.20
CA LEU A 133 17.66 -4.62 4.13
C LEU A 133 16.39 -4.06 3.50
N PHE A 134 16.46 -2.92 2.81
CA PHE A 134 15.31 -2.36 2.09
C PHE A 134 14.81 -3.26 0.96
N LEU A 135 15.72 -3.82 0.14
CA LEU A 135 15.41 -4.65 -1.03
C LEU A 135 14.77 -5.99 -0.66
N VAL A 136 15.27 -6.65 0.39
CA VAL A 136 14.91 -8.03 0.72
C VAL A 136 13.85 -8.13 1.81
N HIS A 137 13.40 -7.02 2.39
CA HIS A 137 12.43 -7.07 3.49
C HIS A 137 11.08 -7.63 3.03
N PRO A 138 10.49 -8.63 3.71
CA PRO A 138 9.21 -9.23 3.31
C PRO A 138 8.03 -8.25 3.24
N ILE A 139 8.10 -7.12 3.97
CA ILE A 139 7.07 -6.06 3.91
C ILE A 139 6.94 -5.41 2.54
N GLN A 140 7.99 -5.44 1.72
CA GLN A 140 7.99 -4.83 0.40
C GLN A 140 7.15 -5.64 -0.61
N THR A 141 6.96 -6.93 -0.35
CA THR A 141 6.28 -7.84 -1.28
C THR A 141 4.88 -7.37 -1.65
N GLN A 142 4.10 -6.81 -0.71
CA GLN A 142 2.78 -6.28 -1.04
C GLN A 142 2.88 -5.09 -2.00
N SER A 143 3.80 -4.15 -1.78
CA SER A 143 3.94 -2.97 -2.64
C SER A 143 4.45 -3.31 -4.04
N VAL A 144 5.28 -4.35 -4.17
CA VAL A 144 5.87 -4.76 -5.45
C VAL A 144 4.92 -5.66 -6.24
N ASN A 145 4.30 -6.65 -5.59
CA ASN A 145 3.47 -7.66 -6.26
C ASN A 145 2.03 -7.22 -6.49
N TYR A 146 1.49 -6.30 -5.68
CA TYR A 146 0.16 -5.74 -5.93
C TYR A 146 0.28 -4.64 -6.99
N ILE A 147 -0.15 -4.90 -8.21
CA ILE A 147 0.22 -4.09 -9.39
C ILE A 147 -0.13 -2.60 -9.21
N VAL A 148 -1.35 -2.30 -8.77
CA VAL A 148 -1.82 -0.92 -8.54
C VAL A 148 -0.97 -0.19 -7.49
N GLN A 149 -0.34 -0.92 -6.56
CA GLN A 149 0.60 -0.35 -5.58
C GLN A 149 1.93 0.08 -6.17
N ARG A 150 2.09 0.03 -7.51
CA ARG A 150 2.99 0.92 -8.24
C ARG A 150 2.86 2.37 -7.76
N MET A 151 1.65 2.81 -7.43
CA MET A 151 1.43 4.14 -6.84
C MET A 151 2.27 4.37 -5.58
N THR A 152 2.41 3.35 -4.74
CA THR A 152 3.19 3.43 -3.50
C THR A 152 4.69 3.36 -3.78
N THR A 153 5.14 2.39 -4.59
CA THR A 153 6.57 2.20 -4.89
C THR A 153 7.15 3.34 -5.72
N LEU A 154 6.41 3.85 -6.71
CA LEU A 154 6.82 4.97 -7.56
C LEU A 154 6.85 6.28 -6.78
N SER A 155 5.84 6.55 -5.95
CA SER A 155 5.82 7.75 -5.11
C SER A 155 7.00 7.76 -4.14
N ALA A 156 7.30 6.61 -3.51
CA ALA A 156 8.47 6.46 -2.64
C ALA A 156 9.80 6.61 -3.39
N LEU A 157 9.94 6.04 -4.59
CA LEU A 157 11.11 6.27 -5.44
C LEU A 157 11.29 7.77 -5.73
N LEU A 158 10.23 8.45 -6.16
CA LEU A 158 10.28 9.89 -6.47
C LEU A 158 10.61 10.72 -5.23
N ALA A 159 10.11 10.35 -4.04
CA ALA A 159 10.49 10.99 -2.78
C ALA A 159 11.98 10.81 -2.45
N LEU A 160 12.52 9.60 -2.60
CA LEU A 160 13.96 9.33 -2.41
C LEU A 160 14.82 10.11 -3.42
N VAL A 161 14.38 10.22 -4.67
CA VAL A 161 15.04 11.05 -5.70
C VAL A 161 14.99 12.52 -5.32
N ALA A 162 13.84 13.02 -4.84
CA ALA A 162 13.67 14.40 -4.44
C ALA A 162 14.63 14.77 -3.29
N ILE A 163 14.74 13.92 -2.26
CA ILE A 163 15.64 14.11 -1.13
C ILE A 163 17.11 14.03 -1.58
N TYR A 164 17.45 13.07 -2.43
CA TYR A 164 18.81 12.95 -2.98
C TYR A 164 19.20 14.19 -3.79
N ALA A 165 18.32 14.65 -4.69
CA ALA A 165 18.53 15.83 -5.50
C ALA A 165 18.64 17.11 -4.65
N TYR A 166 17.83 17.23 -3.59
CA TYR A 166 17.96 18.32 -2.63
C TYR A 166 19.34 18.32 -1.96
N CYS A 167 19.84 17.15 -1.52
CA CYS A 167 21.18 17.03 -0.96
C CYS A 167 22.26 17.46 -1.96
N ARG A 168 22.15 17.05 -3.23
CA ARG A 168 23.08 17.46 -4.29
C ARG A 168 23.07 18.98 -4.53
N ALA A 169 21.90 19.60 -4.52
CA ALA A 169 21.76 21.06 -4.65
C ALA A 169 22.40 21.79 -3.46
N ARG A 170 22.31 21.25 -2.25
CA ARG A 170 22.95 21.82 -1.05
C ARG A 170 24.47 21.65 -1.07
N GLU A 171 24.94 20.47 -1.47
CA GLU A 171 26.37 20.17 -1.61
C GLU A 171 27.06 21.10 -2.62
N SER A 172 26.39 21.44 -3.74
CA SER A 172 26.95 22.38 -4.71
C SER A 172 27.12 23.79 -4.13
N VAL A 173 26.15 24.26 -3.33
CA VAL A 173 26.27 25.57 -2.66
C VAL A 173 27.42 25.56 -1.64
N ALA A 174 27.53 24.48 -0.86
CA ALA A 174 28.58 24.32 0.15
C ALA A 174 29.99 24.28 -0.48
N ALA A 175 30.12 23.78 -1.71
CA ALA A 175 31.36 23.80 -2.49
C ALA A 175 31.72 25.20 -3.06
N GLY A 176 31.05 26.27 -2.61
CA GLY A 176 31.33 27.65 -3.02
C GLY A 176 30.60 28.08 -4.30
N SER A 177 29.72 27.25 -4.86
CA SER A 177 29.10 27.49 -6.17
C SER A 177 27.93 28.49 -6.14
N GLY A 178 27.60 29.13 -5.02
CA GLY A 178 26.46 30.07 -4.95
C GLY A 178 25.10 29.44 -5.35
N LEU A 179 24.03 30.23 -5.26
CA LEU A 179 22.66 29.74 -5.55
C LEU A 179 22.29 29.74 -7.03
N SER A 180 22.98 30.55 -7.83
CA SER A 180 22.68 30.74 -9.25
C SER A 180 23.45 29.80 -10.17
N THR A 181 24.29 28.90 -9.64
CA THR A 181 25.03 27.99 -10.52
C THR A 181 24.14 26.95 -11.17
N PRO A 182 24.46 26.55 -12.43
CA PRO A 182 23.70 25.52 -13.14
C PRO A 182 23.54 24.24 -12.33
N ALA A 183 24.60 23.80 -11.63
CA ALA A 183 24.56 22.59 -10.81
C ALA A 183 23.51 22.68 -9.68
N HIS A 184 23.48 23.78 -8.93
CA HIS A 184 22.47 23.98 -7.89
C HIS A 184 21.07 24.00 -8.48
N VAL A 185 20.86 24.83 -9.51
CA VAL A 185 19.55 25.04 -10.13
C VAL A 185 18.99 23.73 -10.69
N ILE A 186 19.80 22.95 -11.41
CA ILE A 186 19.39 21.67 -11.98
C ILE A 186 18.95 20.71 -10.87
N TRP A 187 19.78 20.50 -9.84
CA TRP A 187 19.44 19.54 -8.78
C TRP A 187 18.24 20.00 -7.95
N TYR A 188 18.09 21.30 -7.72
CA TYR A 188 16.96 21.85 -7.01
C TYR A 188 15.65 21.72 -7.80
N LEU A 189 15.68 21.99 -9.12
CA LEU A 189 14.54 21.79 -10.01
C LEU A 189 14.16 20.32 -10.15
N VAL A 190 15.15 19.40 -10.24
CA VAL A 190 14.90 17.95 -10.22
C VAL A 190 14.19 17.56 -8.92
N SER A 191 14.62 18.09 -7.78
CA SER A 191 13.99 17.83 -6.48
C SER A 191 12.53 18.27 -6.44
N LEU A 192 12.24 19.50 -6.90
CA LEU A 192 10.87 20.03 -6.96
C LEU A 192 9.98 19.27 -7.97
N LEU A 193 10.51 18.97 -9.16
CA LEU A 193 9.77 18.23 -10.19
C LEU A 193 9.41 16.82 -9.70
N THR A 194 10.37 16.10 -9.13
CA THR A 194 10.13 14.75 -8.62
C THR A 194 9.17 14.74 -7.43
N MET A 195 9.22 15.74 -6.54
CA MET A 195 8.19 15.94 -5.52
C MET A 195 6.80 16.14 -6.15
N ALA A 196 6.66 17.04 -7.13
CA ALA A 196 5.37 17.30 -7.76
C ALA A 196 4.79 16.02 -8.41
N LEU A 197 5.63 15.25 -9.10
CA LEU A 197 5.24 13.95 -9.66
C LEU A 197 4.90 12.93 -8.57
N ALA A 198 5.61 12.94 -7.43
CA ALA A 198 5.31 12.07 -6.30
C ALA A 198 3.92 12.34 -5.74
N CYS A 199 3.51 13.62 -5.62
CA CYS A 199 2.16 14.04 -5.23
C CYS A 199 1.11 13.58 -6.25
N MET A 200 1.39 13.71 -7.55
CA MET A 200 0.53 13.20 -8.63
C MET A 200 0.48 11.67 -8.71
N THR A 201 1.32 10.97 -7.96
CA THR A 201 1.32 9.50 -7.87
C THR A 201 0.57 9.04 -6.61
N LYS A 202 0.84 9.67 -5.47
CA LYS A 202 0.24 9.36 -4.18
C LYS A 202 0.25 10.59 -3.27
N GLN A 203 -0.88 10.85 -2.63
CA GLN A 203 -1.12 12.03 -1.82
C GLN A 203 -0.17 12.17 -0.62
N ASN A 204 0.37 11.07 -0.07
CA ASN A 204 1.31 11.12 1.05
C ASN A 204 2.58 11.93 0.74
N ALA A 205 2.95 12.07 -0.53
CA ALA A 205 4.14 12.81 -0.94
C ALA A 205 4.10 14.31 -0.58
N VAL A 206 2.95 14.84 -0.15
CA VAL A 206 2.86 16.19 0.45
C VAL A 206 3.77 16.36 1.68
N LEU A 207 4.24 15.26 2.27
CA LEU A 207 5.15 15.22 3.42
C LEU A 207 6.65 15.30 3.07
N ILE A 208 7.02 15.26 1.79
CA ILE A 208 8.42 15.39 1.35
C ILE A 208 9.14 16.63 1.97
N PRO A 209 8.53 17.82 2.13
CA PRO A 209 9.18 18.94 2.83
C PRO A 209 9.58 18.59 4.28
N ALA A 210 8.73 17.84 4.99
CA ALA A 210 9.02 17.40 6.36
C ALA A 210 10.10 16.31 6.38
N GLU A 211 10.12 15.42 5.40
CA GLU A 211 11.16 14.40 5.23
C GLU A 211 12.52 15.02 4.91
N ILE A 212 12.57 16.03 4.03
CA ILE A 212 13.78 16.82 3.74
C ILE A 212 14.25 17.54 5.00
N LEU A 213 13.34 18.16 5.75
CA LEU A 213 13.68 18.86 6.99
C LEU A 213 14.25 17.91 8.05
N LEU A 214 13.66 16.72 8.20
CA LEU A 214 14.14 15.69 9.11
C LEU A 214 15.53 15.20 8.70
N PHE A 215 15.75 14.98 7.40
CA PHE A 215 17.05 14.59 6.85
C PHE A 215 18.11 15.69 7.06
N ASP A 216 17.80 16.95 6.76
CA ASP A 216 18.70 18.08 7.01
C ASP A 216 19.03 18.18 8.51
N TRP A 217 18.03 18.13 9.40
CA TRP A 217 18.25 18.25 10.84
C TRP A 217 19.08 17.11 11.44
N LEU A 218 18.70 15.85 11.21
CA LEU A 218 19.32 14.71 11.88
C LEU A 218 20.54 14.17 11.15
N ILE A 219 20.55 14.18 9.81
CA ILE A 219 21.66 13.64 9.01
C ILE A 219 22.68 14.73 8.67
N LEU A 220 22.25 15.88 8.17
CA LEU A 220 23.21 16.92 7.79
C LEU A 220 23.70 17.74 8.99
N ASN A 221 22.91 17.83 10.07
CA ASN A 221 23.22 18.67 11.23
C ASN A 221 23.27 17.93 12.57
N ARG A 222 23.19 16.60 12.56
CA ARG A 222 23.42 15.74 13.74
C ARG A 222 22.53 16.09 14.93
N GLY A 223 21.29 16.49 14.65
CA GLY A 223 20.34 16.90 15.69
C GLY A 223 20.63 18.27 16.31
N ALA A 224 21.66 18.99 15.86
CA ALA A 224 21.88 20.38 16.24
C ALA A 224 20.93 21.29 15.43
N LEU A 225 20.29 22.24 16.11
CA LEU A 225 19.58 23.32 15.45
C LEU A 225 20.62 24.39 15.06
N PRO A 226 20.83 24.65 13.76
CA PRO A 226 21.85 25.58 13.31
C PRO A 226 21.46 27.04 13.58
N SER A 227 22.47 27.89 13.81
CA SER A 227 22.33 29.32 14.14
C SER A 227 21.60 30.17 13.08
N HIS A 228 21.42 29.65 11.86
CA HIS A 228 20.73 30.31 10.74
C HIS A 228 19.59 29.47 10.15
N TYR A 229 18.82 28.78 10.99
CA TYR A 229 17.72 27.90 10.55
C TYR A 229 16.66 28.61 9.69
N GLY A 230 16.40 29.90 9.92
CA GLY A 230 15.46 30.69 9.11
C GLY A 230 15.81 30.75 7.62
N ARG A 231 17.11 30.84 7.27
CA ARG A 231 17.54 30.79 5.87
C ARG A 231 17.29 29.42 5.23
N ARG A 232 17.22 28.35 6.03
CA ARG A 232 16.96 26.99 5.54
C ARG A 232 15.49 26.75 5.28
N LEU A 233 14.63 27.30 6.13
CA LEU A 233 13.19 27.29 5.89
C LEU A 233 12.84 27.99 4.57
N ALA A 234 13.60 29.01 4.16
CA ALA A 234 13.44 29.64 2.85
C ALA A 234 13.65 28.67 1.68
N TYR A 235 14.60 27.71 1.77
CA TYR A 235 14.78 26.66 0.74
C TYR A 235 13.63 25.64 0.70
N LEU A 236 12.76 25.63 1.72
CA LEU A 236 11.60 24.75 1.73
C LEU A 236 10.34 25.45 1.24
N VAL A 237 10.34 26.78 1.09
CA VAL A 237 9.15 27.53 0.64
C VAL A 237 8.61 26.99 -0.69
N PRO A 238 9.41 26.77 -1.75
CA PRO A 238 8.88 26.21 -2.98
C PRO A 238 8.26 24.82 -2.81
N PHE A 239 8.84 23.97 -1.95
CA PHE A 239 8.30 22.65 -1.65
C PHE A 239 6.96 22.75 -0.91
N LEU A 240 6.88 23.63 0.10
CA LEU A 240 5.64 23.89 0.84
C LEU A 240 4.54 24.45 -0.07
N LEU A 241 4.88 25.31 -1.04
CA LEU A 241 3.95 25.81 -2.04
C LEU A 241 3.43 24.69 -2.95
N VAL A 242 4.28 23.74 -3.36
CA VAL A 242 3.85 22.56 -4.13
C VAL A 242 2.88 21.70 -3.29
N SER A 243 3.17 21.43 -2.02
CA SER A 243 2.25 20.72 -1.13
C SER A 243 0.93 21.48 -0.95
N ALA A 244 0.97 22.79 -0.71
CA ALA A 244 -0.22 23.62 -0.52
C ALA A 244 -1.07 23.68 -1.79
N LEU A 245 -0.46 23.84 -2.96
CA LEU A 245 -1.15 23.82 -4.24
C LEU A 245 -1.78 22.44 -4.50
N PHE A 246 -1.06 21.36 -4.24
CA PHE A 246 -1.60 20.01 -4.39
C PHE A 246 -2.85 19.80 -3.53
N ILE A 247 -2.75 20.16 -2.25
CA ILE A 247 -3.85 20.08 -1.28
C ILE A 247 -5.00 20.96 -1.77
N TYR A 248 -4.77 22.22 -2.12
CA TYR A 248 -5.81 23.13 -2.62
C TYR A 248 -6.54 22.58 -3.86
N LEU A 249 -5.80 21.99 -4.81
CA LEU A 249 -6.38 21.48 -6.05
C LEU A 249 -7.16 20.17 -5.87
N HIS A 250 -6.89 19.39 -4.82
CA HIS A 250 -7.37 18.00 -4.72
C HIS A 250 -8.12 17.65 -3.43
N VAL A 251 -8.03 18.47 -2.38
CA VAL A 251 -8.86 18.32 -1.19
C VAL A 251 -10.33 18.35 -1.58
N GLY A 252 -11.12 17.41 -1.05
CA GLY A 252 -12.54 17.27 -1.35
C GLY A 252 -12.84 16.55 -2.68
N LYS A 253 -11.91 16.47 -3.63
CA LYS A 253 -12.09 15.68 -4.86
C LYS A 253 -11.96 14.17 -4.63
N ASP A 254 -11.32 13.80 -3.52
CA ASP A 254 -11.29 12.43 -2.99
C ASP A 254 -12.59 12.02 -2.27
N GLU A 255 -13.59 12.90 -2.07
CA GLU A 255 -14.83 12.57 -1.34
C GLU A 255 -15.68 11.48 -2.02
N LEU A 256 -15.39 11.12 -3.28
CA LEU A 256 -15.94 9.92 -3.93
C LEU A 256 -15.35 8.61 -3.37
N VAL A 257 -14.13 8.62 -2.82
CA VAL A 257 -13.45 7.45 -2.21
C VAL A 257 -14.04 7.08 -0.84
N LEU A 258 -14.77 8.01 -0.21
CA LEU A 258 -15.49 7.78 1.06
C LEU A 258 -16.94 7.32 0.84
N LYS A 259 -17.58 7.73 -0.27
CA LYS A 259 -18.98 7.41 -0.57
C LYS A 259 -19.21 6.06 -1.26
N GLU A 260 -18.26 5.59 -2.06
CA GLU A 260 -18.42 4.35 -2.85
C GLU A 260 -17.59 3.17 -2.35
N ALA A 261 -16.73 3.37 -1.34
CA ALA A 261 -15.94 2.28 -0.83
C ALA A 261 -16.85 1.25 -0.14
N GLY A 262 -16.98 0.08 -0.75
CA GLY A 262 -17.39 -1.19 -0.15
C GLY A 262 -16.58 -1.62 1.09
N ARG A 263 -15.84 -0.70 1.71
CA ARG A 263 -15.19 -0.74 3.03
C ARG A 263 -16.17 -0.73 4.20
N ALA A 264 -17.41 -1.17 3.98
CA ALA A 264 -18.29 -1.52 5.08
C ALA A 264 -17.79 -2.74 5.88
N ASP A 265 -16.65 -3.36 5.50
CA ASP A 265 -15.95 -4.42 6.27
C ASP A 265 -15.68 -3.98 7.71
N TYR A 266 -15.49 -2.68 7.94
CA TYR A 266 -15.02 -2.12 9.21
C TYR A 266 -16.13 -1.68 10.17
N TRP A 267 -17.32 -1.32 9.67
CA TRP A 267 -18.41 -0.76 10.50
C TRP A 267 -19.18 -1.81 11.27
N VAL A 268 -19.39 -2.97 10.64
CA VAL A 268 -20.32 -4.01 11.13
C VAL A 268 -19.91 -4.56 12.50
N ARG A 269 -18.62 -4.49 12.87
CA ARG A 269 -18.16 -4.92 14.20
C ARG A 269 -18.32 -3.89 15.31
N ALA A 270 -18.46 -2.59 15.01
CA ALA A 270 -18.82 -1.62 16.04
C ALA A 270 -20.24 -1.91 16.58
N GLU A 271 -21.15 -2.37 15.73
CA GLU A 271 -22.49 -2.83 16.12
C GLU A 271 -22.52 -4.28 16.63
N ALA A 272 -21.84 -5.23 15.97
CA ALA A 272 -21.89 -6.63 16.42
C ALA A 272 -21.19 -6.86 17.77
N ALA A 273 -20.13 -6.09 18.08
CA ALA A 273 -19.47 -6.14 19.38
C ALA A 273 -20.27 -5.42 20.49
N SER A 274 -21.11 -4.43 20.14
CA SER A 274 -22.03 -3.81 21.10
C SER A 274 -23.29 -4.64 21.34
N ALA A 275 -23.68 -5.50 20.39
CA ALA A 275 -24.90 -6.30 20.46
C ALA A 275 -24.75 -7.68 21.15
N GLY A 276 -23.53 -8.12 21.52
CA GLY A 276 -23.30 -9.31 22.36
C GLY A 276 -23.81 -10.66 21.82
N LYS A 277 -24.27 -10.75 20.56
CA LYS A 277 -24.88 -11.97 19.99
C LYS A 277 -23.89 -12.71 19.09
N LYS A 278 -23.44 -13.89 19.53
CA LYS A 278 -22.84 -14.90 18.62
C LYS A 278 -23.96 -15.51 17.76
N PRO A 279 -23.83 -15.58 16.43
CA PRO A 279 -24.76 -16.39 15.64
C PRO A 279 -24.50 -17.88 15.90
N ALA A 280 -25.56 -18.66 16.09
CA ALA A 280 -25.49 -20.10 16.33
C ALA A 280 -25.05 -20.86 15.05
N PRO A 281 -24.36 -22.02 15.15
CA PRO A 281 -23.92 -22.76 13.99
C PRO A 281 -25.10 -23.51 13.33
N GLY A 282 -25.29 -23.35 12.02
CA GLY A 282 -26.07 -24.29 11.20
C GLY A 282 -27.45 -23.88 10.70
N GLN A 283 -27.85 -22.60 10.75
CA GLN A 283 -29.10 -22.14 10.09
C GLN A 283 -28.83 -21.21 8.90
N PRO A 284 -29.50 -21.38 7.75
CA PRO A 284 -29.76 -20.26 6.85
C PRO A 284 -31.01 -19.56 7.38
N ALA A 285 -30.85 -18.46 8.11
CA ALA A 285 -32.00 -17.65 8.49
C ALA A 285 -31.63 -16.18 8.72
N LEU A 286 -31.06 -15.53 7.70
CA LEU A 286 -31.53 -14.17 7.45
C LEU A 286 -32.89 -14.34 6.78
N ASN A 287 -33.95 -14.08 7.53
CA ASN A 287 -35.28 -14.05 6.95
C ASN A 287 -35.26 -13.03 5.80
N VAL A 288 -35.78 -13.37 4.63
CA VAL A 288 -35.92 -12.42 3.50
C VAL A 288 -36.67 -11.17 3.96
N ALA A 289 -37.61 -11.32 4.90
CA ALA A 289 -38.34 -10.22 5.54
C ALA A 289 -37.46 -9.33 6.45
N ASP A 290 -36.32 -9.81 6.94
CA ASP A 290 -35.35 -9.01 7.70
C ASP A 290 -34.33 -8.31 6.79
N LEU A 291 -34.10 -8.84 5.59
CA LEU A 291 -33.27 -8.22 4.54
C LEU A 291 -34.01 -7.12 3.77
N SER A 292 -35.35 -7.19 3.70
CA SER A 292 -36.21 -6.21 3.03
C SER A 292 -36.57 -5.00 3.88
N LYS A 293 -36.26 -5.00 5.19
CA LYS A 293 -36.47 -3.83 6.06
C LYS A 293 -35.43 -2.76 5.73
N PRO A 294 -35.83 -1.51 5.47
CA PRO A 294 -34.88 -0.40 5.33
C PRO A 294 -34.22 -0.16 6.69
N ARG A 295 -33.03 -0.71 6.90
CA ARG A 295 -32.11 -0.14 7.89
C ARG A 295 -31.46 1.08 7.25
N ARG A 296 -31.16 2.10 8.06
CA ARG A 296 -30.21 3.15 7.66
C ARG A 296 -29.05 2.41 7.00
N ALA A 297 -28.87 2.58 5.69
CA ALA A 297 -27.71 2.07 4.98
C ALA A 297 -26.49 2.41 5.83
N ASP A 298 -25.64 1.41 6.12
CA ASP A 298 -24.38 1.42 6.88
C ASP A 298 -23.70 2.80 6.97
N ALA A 299 -24.33 3.74 7.67
CA ALA A 299 -23.84 5.10 7.75
C ALA A 299 -22.64 5.00 8.68
N PRO A 300 -21.47 5.50 8.27
CA PRO A 300 -20.32 5.48 9.16
C PRO A 300 -20.72 6.13 10.48
N PRO A 301 -20.23 5.60 11.62
CA PRO A 301 -20.55 6.18 12.92
C PRO A 301 -20.17 7.66 12.92
N GLU A 302 -20.97 8.50 13.60
CA GLU A 302 -20.79 9.95 13.61
C GLU A 302 -19.37 10.37 14.03
N ASN A 303 -18.73 9.58 14.90
CA ASN A 303 -17.37 9.79 15.39
C ASN A 303 -16.31 8.92 14.68
N LEU A 304 -16.57 8.47 13.43
CA LEU A 304 -15.68 7.62 12.66
C LEU A 304 -14.22 8.07 12.75
N GLN A 305 -13.91 9.31 12.38
CA GLN A 305 -12.53 9.79 12.31
C GLN A 305 -11.79 9.61 13.64
N ALA A 306 -12.48 9.79 14.77
CA ALA A 306 -11.92 9.59 16.11
C ALA A 306 -11.72 8.10 16.43
N LEU A 307 -12.65 7.23 16.02
CA LEU A 307 -12.50 5.78 16.17
C LEU A 307 -11.35 5.25 15.29
N TYR A 308 -11.22 5.76 14.08
CA TYR A 308 -10.10 5.45 13.19
C TYR A 308 -8.77 5.87 13.81
N LEU A 309 -8.64 7.13 14.22
CA LEU A 309 -7.43 7.63 14.88
C LEU A 309 -7.06 6.79 16.12
N ALA A 310 -8.03 6.44 16.96
CA ALA A 310 -7.82 5.60 18.13
C ALA A 310 -7.38 4.17 17.75
N THR A 311 -7.89 3.64 16.64
CA THR A 311 -7.47 2.34 16.08
C THR A 311 -6.01 2.40 15.60
N GLU A 312 -5.63 3.48 14.91
CA GLU A 312 -4.27 3.68 14.38
C GLU A 312 -3.22 3.69 15.50
N MET A 313 -3.55 4.16 16.71
CA MET A 313 -2.65 4.08 17.88
C MET A 313 -2.24 2.63 18.20
N THR A 314 -3.08 1.64 17.91
CA THR A 314 -2.71 0.23 18.07
C THR A 314 -2.03 -0.33 16.82
N VAL A 315 -2.47 0.09 15.62
CA VAL A 315 -1.91 -0.35 14.34
C VAL A 315 -0.44 0.03 14.21
N LEU A 316 -0.05 1.24 14.62
CA LEU A 316 1.33 1.72 14.54
C LEU A 316 2.30 0.79 15.30
N TRP A 317 1.90 0.21 16.44
CA TRP A 317 2.70 -0.83 17.12
C TRP A 317 2.82 -2.11 16.30
N LYS A 318 1.75 -2.52 15.60
CA LYS A 318 1.80 -3.68 14.70
C LYS A 318 2.72 -3.43 13.51
N TYR A 319 2.77 -2.19 13.01
CA TYR A 319 3.71 -1.79 11.97
C TYR A 319 5.16 -1.82 12.45
N ILE A 320 5.45 -1.31 13.66
CA ILE A 320 6.78 -1.42 14.27
C ILE A 320 7.17 -2.90 14.40
N ARG A 321 6.26 -3.75 14.90
CA ARG A 321 6.47 -5.21 14.95
C ARG A 321 6.77 -5.77 13.57
N LEU A 322 6.02 -5.40 12.53
CA LEU A 322 6.22 -5.91 11.17
C LEU A 322 7.56 -5.49 10.55
N LEU A 323 8.10 -4.32 10.91
CA LEU A 323 9.45 -3.90 10.48
C LEU A 323 10.56 -4.72 11.16
N VAL A 324 10.39 -5.06 12.45
CA VAL A 324 11.41 -5.81 13.20
C VAL A 324 11.27 -7.33 13.02
N LEU A 325 10.04 -7.82 12.92
CA LEU A 325 9.67 -9.23 12.86
C LEU A 325 8.49 -9.39 11.87
N PRO A 326 8.77 -9.49 10.55
CA PRO A 326 7.77 -9.54 9.49
C PRO A 326 7.04 -10.90 9.40
N TYR A 327 6.47 -11.39 10.50
CA TYR A 327 5.70 -12.62 10.53
C TYR A 327 4.19 -12.36 10.55
N ASN A 328 3.43 -13.37 10.13
CA ASN A 328 1.97 -13.31 10.03
C ASN A 328 1.47 -12.13 9.18
N GLN A 329 2.16 -11.91 8.07
CA GLN A 329 1.75 -10.94 7.06
C GLN A 329 0.51 -11.42 6.31
N VAL A 330 -0.41 -10.51 6.04
CA VAL A 330 -1.71 -10.73 5.39
C VAL A 330 -1.93 -9.61 4.38
N PHE A 331 -2.43 -9.94 3.20
CA PHE A 331 -2.75 -8.92 2.20
C PHE A 331 -3.78 -7.92 2.72
N ASP A 332 -4.89 -8.44 3.25
CA ASP A 332 -5.96 -7.67 3.87
C ASP A 332 -6.31 -8.25 5.25
N TYR A 333 -5.95 -7.49 6.28
CA TYR A 333 -6.16 -7.86 7.67
C TYR A 333 -7.63 -7.82 8.09
N GLY A 334 -8.48 -7.04 7.42
CA GLY A 334 -9.83 -6.74 7.90
C GLY A 334 -9.81 -6.15 9.33
N TYR A 335 -8.79 -5.35 9.64
CA TYR A 335 -8.52 -4.91 11.01
C TYR A 335 -9.68 -4.08 11.55
N PRO A 336 -10.40 -4.53 12.60
CA PRO A 336 -11.60 -3.88 13.05
C PRO A 336 -11.29 -2.54 13.71
N LEU A 337 -12.15 -1.55 13.49
CA LEU A 337 -12.09 -0.30 14.24
C LEU A 337 -12.46 -0.54 15.70
N VAL A 338 -11.84 0.21 16.60
CA VAL A 338 -12.21 0.22 18.01
C VAL A 338 -13.65 0.73 18.16
N SER A 339 -14.39 0.18 19.13
CA SER A 339 -15.78 0.62 19.40
C SER A 339 -15.85 1.88 20.26
N LYS A 340 -14.75 2.23 20.95
CA LYS A 340 -14.63 3.41 21.81
C LYS A 340 -13.26 4.04 21.62
N VAL A 341 -13.23 5.37 21.58
CA VAL A 341 -11.99 6.16 21.48
C VAL A 341 -11.14 5.95 22.74
N VAL A 342 -11.75 6.18 23.90
CA VAL A 342 -11.07 6.13 25.20
C VAL A 342 -11.21 4.74 25.80
N THR A 343 -10.15 3.94 25.69
CA THR A 343 -9.98 2.65 26.36
C THR A 343 -8.57 2.56 26.94
N LEU A 344 -8.36 1.78 28.00
CA LEU A 344 -7.02 1.60 28.56
C LEU A 344 -5.98 1.13 27.52
N PRO A 345 -6.29 0.17 26.61
CA PRO A 345 -5.38 -0.20 25.53
C PRO A 345 -5.05 0.97 24.59
N ASN A 346 -6.04 1.75 24.15
CA ASN A 346 -5.80 2.88 23.23
C ASN A 346 -4.96 3.98 23.90
N LEU A 347 -5.25 4.30 25.16
CA LEU A 347 -4.50 5.28 25.94
C LEU A 347 -3.06 4.82 26.18
N ALA A 348 -2.85 3.55 26.55
CA ALA A 348 -1.52 2.98 26.73
C ALA A 348 -0.73 2.98 25.42
N ALA A 349 -1.37 2.62 24.30
CA ALA A 349 -0.76 2.62 22.98
C ALA A 349 -0.34 4.05 22.55
N ALA A 350 -1.21 5.04 22.75
CA ALA A 350 -0.93 6.45 22.47
C ALA A 350 0.21 6.99 23.37
N ALA A 351 0.16 6.71 24.67
CA ALA A 351 1.22 7.10 25.61
C ALA A 351 2.57 6.49 25.23
N GLY A 352 2.58 5.22 24.79
CA GLY A 352 3.78 4.58 24.27
C GLY A 352 4.33 5.27 23.02
N HIS A 353 3.47 5.70 22.09
CA HIS A 353 3.91 6.42 20.90
C HIS A 353 4.52 7.79 21.25
N LEU A 354 3.89 8.52 22.17
CA LEU A 354 4.43 9.78 22.69
C LEU A 354 5.78 9.58 23.37
N LEU A 355 5.93 8.53 24.18
CA LEU A 355 7.21 8.18 24.80
C LEU A 355 8.27 7.82 23.75
N PHE A 356 7.91 7.03 22.73
CA PHE A 356 8.84 6.59 21.69
C PHE A 356 9.31 7.76 20.81
N ALA A 357 8.40 8.64 20.41
CA ALA A 357 8.74 9.88 19.70
C ALA A 357 9.54 10.85 20.59
N GLY A 358 9.14 11.03 21.85
CA GLY A 358 9.85 11.85 22.82
C GLY A 358 11.28 11.36 23.07
N LEU A 359 11.48 10.04 23.19
CA LEU A 359 12.80 9.43 23.28
C LEU A 359 13.64 9.72 22.04
N ALA A 360 13.06 9.64 20.85
CA ALA A 360 13.77 10.00 19.61
C ALA A 360 14.22 11.47 19.62
N LEU A 361 13.41 12.40 20.12
CA LEU A 361 13.77 13.82 20.25
C LEU A 361 14.90 14.02 21.28
N VAL A 362 14.82 13.38 22.45
CA VAL A 362 15.87 13.44 23.49
C VAL A 362 17.20 12.88 22.97
N LEU A 363 17.13 11.80 22.19
CA LEU A 363 18.30 11.15 21.60
C LEU A 363 18.82 11.85 20.35
N ALA A 364 18.14 12.85 19.78
CA ALA A 364 18.46 13.44 18.48
C ALA A 364 19.93 13.88 18.32
N ARG A 365 20.55 14.41 19.39
CA ARG A 365 21.97 14.81 19.38
C ARG A 365 22.94 13.67 19.68
N ARG A 366 22.51 12.66 20.45
CA ARG A 366 23.37 11.55 20.90
C ARG A 366 23.33 10.35 19.95
N ARG A 367 22.18 10.13 19.30
CA ARG A 367 21.85 9.01 18.42
C ARG A 367 21.03 9.48 17.21
N PRO A 368 21.55 10.42 16.39
CA PRO A 368 20.79 11.02 15.29
C PRO A 368 20.21 9.99 14.30
N LEU A 369 20.91 8.89 14.00
CA LEU A 369 20.43 7.86 13.06
C LEU A 369 19.26 7.04 13.62
N LEU A 370 19.30 6.72 14.92
CA LEU A 370 18.19 6.06 15.60
C LEU A 370 16.98 7.00 15.67
N SER A 371 17.20 8.25 16.06
CA SER A 371 16.16 9.28 16.06
C SER A 371 15.57 9.50 14.68
N PHE A 372 16.41 9.46 13.63
CA PHE A 372 15.98 9.59 12.25
C PHE A 372 15.04 8.45 11.87
N GLY A 373 15.42 7.19 12.13
CA GLY A 373 14.54 6.05 11.82
C GLY A 373 13.18 6.12 12.52
N ILE A 374 13.15 6.52 13.80
CA ILE A 374 11.90 6.63 14.57
C ILE A 374 11.02 7.77 14.06
N LEU A 375 11.58 8.96 13.86
CA LEU A 375 10.80 10.11 13.40
C LEU A 375 10.40 9.99 11.93
N TRP A 376 11.24 9.36 11.11
CA TRP A 376 10.94 9.04 9.71
C TRP A 376 9.70 8.13 9.62
N PHE A 377 9.64 7.10 10.46
CA PHE A 377 8.47 6.21 10.54
C PHE A 377 7.17 6.99 10.80
N TYR A 378 7.16 7.90 11.79
CA TYR A 378 5.96 8.68 12.11
C TYR A 378 5.62 9.70 11.02
N ILE A 379 6.62 10.40 10.47
CA ILE A 379 6.39 11.36 9.38
C ILE A 379 5.78 10.62 8.19
N SER A 380 6.43 9.60 7.64
CA SER A 380 5.94 8.94 6.41
C SER A 380 4.57 8.27 6.55
N LEU A 381 4.09 7.98 7.77
CA LEU A 381 2.76 7.41 8.05
C LEU A 381 1.70 8.44 8.46
N SER A 382 2.06 9.71 8.68
CA SER A 382 1.17 10.67 9.34
C SER A 382 -0.07 11.03 8.53
N VAL A 383 -0.04 10.91 7.19
CA VAL A 383 -1.24 11.15 6.37
C VAL A 383 -2.21 9.97 6.48
N GLU A 384 -1.73 8.75 6.25
CA GLU A 384 -2.58 7.55 6.21
C GLU A 384 -3.00 7.02 7.59
N SER A 385 -2.24 7.32 8.65
CA SER A 385 -2.47 6.80 10.01
C SER A 385 -2.97 7.90 10.97
N SER A 386 -3.77 8.84 10.45
CA SER A 386 -4.32 9.99 11.19
C SER A 386 -5.84 9.95 11.31
N ILE A 387 -6.53 11.00 10.89
CA ILE A 387 -7.99 11.16 10.99
C ILE A 387 -8.71 10.80 9.68
N ILE A 388 -7.96 10.58 8.58
CA ILE A 388 -8.53 10.24 7.27
C ILE A 388 -8.87 8.75 7.27
N PRO A 389 -10.15 8.36 7.28
CA PRO A 389 -10.53 6.96 7.42
C PRO A 389 -10.20 6.18 6.15
N LEU A 390 -9.29 5.21 6.29
CA LEU A 390 -8.91 4.28 5.23
C LEU A 390 -9.00 2.84 5.77
N ASP A 391 -8.47 1.85 5.05
CA ASP A 391 -8.25 0.52 5.63
C ASP A 391 -7.31 0.66 6.83
N ALA A 392 -7.72 0.23 8.02
CA ALA A 392 -6.96 0.48 9.24
C ALA A 392 -5.55 -0.14 9.19
N MET A 393 -5.37 -1.28 8.52
CA MET A 393 -4.05 -1.92 8.43
C MET A 393 -3.78 -2.52 7.06
N VAL A 394 -2.75 -2.01 6.38
CA VAL A 394 -2.25 -2.48 5.08
C VAL A 394 -0.72 -2.36 5.03
N GLU A 395 -0.03 -3.38 4.54
CA GLU A 395 1.43 -3.49 4.65
C GLU A 395 2.17 -2.54 3.72
N HIS A 396 1.60 -2.23 2.56
CA HIS A 396 2.24 -1.38 1.56
C HIS A 396 2.54 0.04 2.08
N ARG A 397 1.87 0.51 3.14
CA ARG A 397 2.19 1.79 3.82
C ARG A 397 3.61 1.83 4.39
N LEU A 398 4.20 0.67 4.69
CA LEU A 398 5.54 0.57 5.26
C LEU A 398 6.67 0.64 4.23
N TYR A 399 6.36 0.78 2.93
CA TYR A 399 7.38 0.82 1.89
C TYR A 399 8.41 1.94 2.09
N LEU A 400 7.96 3.18 2.31
CA LEU A 400 8.85 4.33 2.58
C LEU A 400 9.40 4.35 4.02
N PRO A 401 8.61 4.05 5.08
CA PRO A 401 9.13 3.88 6.44
C PRO A 401 10.31 2.89 6.56
N MET A 402 10.34 1.87 5.69
CA MET A 402 11.41 0.88 5.65
C MET A 402 12.80 1.50 5.43
N PHE A 403 12.90 2.66 4.76
CA PHE A 403 14.18 3.39 4.62
C PHE A 403 14.75 3.85 5.97
N GLY A 404 13.93 4.56 6.77
CA GLY A 404 14.31 5.00 8.11
C GLY A 404 14.64 3.82 9.03
N PHE A 405 13.85 2.74 8.95
CA PHE A 405 14.14 1.52 9.70
C PHE A 405 15.47 0.87 9.29
N ALA A 406 15.77 0.75 7.99
CA ALA A 406 17.04 0.20 7.52
C ALA A 406 18.24 0.99 8.04
N VAL A 407 18.18 2.33 8.03
CA VAL A 407 19.22 3.20 8.60
C VAL A 407 19.41 2.95 10.10
N ALA A 408 18.32 2.92 10.88
CA ALA A 408 18.39 2.70 12.31
C ALA A 408 18.88 1.28 12.67
N ALA A 409 18.46 0.25 11.93
CA ALA A 409 18.86 -1.14 12.14
C ALA A 409 20.36 -1.33 11.88
N VAL A 410 20.90 -0.75 10.79
CA VAL A 410 22.34 -0.79 10.50
C VAL A 410 23.15 -0.03 11.53
N ASP A 411 22.70 1.16 11.98
CA ASP A 411 23.36 1.92 13.04
C ASP A 411 23.39 1.16 14.39
N LEU A 412 22.32 0.44 14.73
CA LEU A 412 22.30 -0.42 15.92
C LEU A 412 23.25 -1.63 15.77
N GLY A 413 23.23 -2.30 14.62
CA GLY A 413 24.14 -3.41 14.32
C GLY A 413 25.61 -2.99 14.25
N GLY A 414 25.92 -1.74 13.86
CA GLY A 414 27.28 -1.21 13.85
C GLY A 414 27.93 -1.10 15.24
N ARG A 415 27.17 -1.33 16.34
CA ARG A 415 27.64 -1.17 17.72
C ARG A 415 28.18 -2.44 18.38
N PHE A 416 28.09 -3.60 17.73
CA PHE A 416 28.75 -4.79 18.25
C PHE A 416 30.25 -4.50 18.41
N SER A 417 30.82 -4.86 19.57
CA SER A 417 32.25 -4.66 19.87
C SER A 417 33.17 -5.42 18.90
N ASN A 418 32.67 -6.49 18.29
CA ASN A 418 33.36 -7.29 17.30
C ASN A 418 32.72 -7.13 15.91
N LYS A 419 33.49 -6.56 14.97
CA LYS A 419 33.11 -6.38 13.56
C LYS A 419 32.58 -7.66 12.90
N ARG A 420 33.25 -8.79 13.10
CA ARG A 420 32.87 -10.05 12.43
C ARG A 420 31.50 -10.50 12.90
N ILE A 421 31.22 -10.34 14.19
CA ILE A 421 29.91 -10.62 14.78
C ILE A 421 28.86 -9.64 14.23
N ALA A 422 29.18 -8.35 14.14
CA ALA A 422 28.29 -7.34 13.57
C ALA A 422 27.85 -7.70 12.14
N LEU A 423 28.82 -8.00 11.28
CA LEU A 423 28.58 -8.33 9.87
C LEU A 423 27.91 -9.68 9.69
N ALA A 424 28.28 -10.68 10.49
CA ALA A 424 27.62 -11.98 10.48
C ALA A 424 26.15 -11.84 10.90
N THR A 425 25.87 -11.08 11.95
CA THR A 425 24.49 -10.83 12.43
C THR A 425 23.67 -10.12 11.36
N LEU A 426 24.20 -9.05 10.77
CA LEU A 426 23.53 -8.29 9.73
C LEU A 426 23.30 -9.13 8.46
N GLY A 427 24.29 -9.92 8.06
CA GLY A 427 24.19 -10.86 6.95
C GLY A 427 23.13 -11.95 7.20
N LEU A 428 23.07 -12.51 8.42
CA LEU A 428 22.05 -13.48 8.81
C LEU A 428 20.64 -12.88 8.79
N VAL A 429 20.47 -11.64 9.28
CA VAL A 429 19.17 -10.94 9.22
C VAL A 429 18.75 -10.71 7.77
N ILE A 430 19.64 -10.20 6.92
CA ILE A 430 19.37 -9.98 5.49
C ILE A 430 19.03 -11.31 4.80
N ALA A 431 19.77 -12.39 5.07
CA ALA A 431 19.50 -13.70 4.50
C ALA A 431 18.15 -14.27 4.98
N GLY A 432 17.82 -14.12 6.26
CA GLY A 432 16.53 -14.54 6.82
C GLY A 432 15.35 -13.78 6.19
N TYR A 433 15.49 -12.46 6.04
CA TYR A 433 14.51 -11.62 5.36
C TYR A 433 14.38 -11.97 3.88
N ALA A 434 15.48 -12.20 3.17
CA ALA A 434 15.46 -12.67 1.79
C ALA A 434 14.73 -14.01 1.66
N GLY A 435 15.01 -14.99 2.54
CA GLY A 435 14.29 -16.27 2.56
C GLY A 435 12.79 -16.12 2.80
N ALA A 436 12.40 -15.28 3.76
CA ALA A 436 10.99 -14.98 4.04
C ALA A 436 10.31 -14.24 2.86
N ALA A 437 11.01 -13.32 2.19
CA ALA A 437 10.50 -12.62 1.02
C ALA A 437 10.34 -13.57 -0.18
N MET A 438 11.29 -14.49 -0.41
CA MET A 438 11.17 -15.55 -1.43
C MET A 438 9.95 -16.44 -1.16
N GLN A 439 9.80 -16.92 0.08
CA GLN A 439 8.65 -17.74 0.46
C GLN A 439 7.34 -16.98 0.24
N ARG A 440 7.29 -15.70 0.60
CA ARG A 440 6.12 -14.86 0.39
C ARG A 440 5.85 -14.65 -1.10
N ASN A 441 6.85 -14.36 -1.92
CA ASN A 441 6.68 -14.22 -3.38
C ASN A 441 6.20 -15.52 -4.05
N LEU A 442 6.63 -16.69 -3.57
CA LEU A 442 6.09 -17.98 -3.99
C LEU A 442 4.63 -18.17 -3.57
N LEU A 443 4.22 -17.65 -2.42
CA LEU A 443 2.82 -17.64 -2.01
C LEU A 443 1.97 -16.76 -2.94
N TRP A 444 2.44 -15.56 -3.27
CA TRP A 444 1.75 -14.64 -4.20
C TRP A 444 1.48 -15.26 -5.57
N SER A 445 2.41 -16.08 -6.08
CA SER A 445 2.27 -16.71 -7.41
C SER A 445 1.29 -17.88 -7.47
N ASN A 446 0.73 -18.30 -6.33
CA ASN A 446 -0.30 -19.34 -6.26
C ASN A 446 -1.61 -18.74 -5.72
N PRO A 447 -2.60 -18.40 -6.57
CA PRO A 447 -3.82 -17.70 -6.16
C PRO A 447 -4.63 -18.42 -5.07
N ILE A 448 -4.72 -19.75 -5.14
CA ILE A 448 -5.47 -20.54 -4.14
C ILE A 448 -4.70 -20.55 -2.81
N ALA A 449 -3.39 -20.83 -2.83
CA ALA A 449 -2.58 -20.85 -1.61
C ALA A 449 -2.56 -19.46 -0.95
N PHE A 450 -2.41 -18.41 -1.74
CA PHE A 450 -2.47 -17.03 -1.30
C PHE A 450 -3.80 -16.70 -0.60
N ALA A 451 -4.91 -17.07 -1.22
CA ALA A 451 -6.23 -16.81 -0.64
C ALA A 451 -6.53 -17.68 0.60
N LEU A 452 -6.05 -18.92 0.63
CA LEU A 452 -6.12 -19.79 1.82
C LEU A 452 -5.36 -19.17 3.00
N ASP A 453 -4.13 -18.70 2.78
CA ASP A 453 -3.30 -18.05 3.79
C ASP A 453 -3.99 -16.80 4.36
N GLY A 454 -4.56 -15.95 3.48
CA GLY A 454 -5.33 -14.78 3.90
C GLY A 454 -6.54 -15.13 4.76
N ARG A 455 -7.33 -16.14 4.34
CA ARG A 455 -8.47 -16.64 5.11
C ARG A 455 -8.05 -17.18 6.47
N ASP A 456 -6.98 -17.98 6.54
CA ASP A 456 -6.57 -18.62 7.79
C ASP A 456 -6.05 -17.62 8.82
N LYS A 457 -5.34 -16.59 8.37
CA LYS A 457 -4.82 -15.55 9.24
C LYS A 457 -5.86 -14.50 9.63
N ALA A 458 -6.85 -14.27 8.77
CA ALA A 458 -7.94 -13.32 9.02
C ALA A 458 -9.31 -13.90 8.60
N PRO A 459 -9.82 -14.92 9.32
CA PRO A 459 -11.06 -15.63 8.96
C PRO A 459 -12.32 -14.79 9.20
N HIS A 460 -12.19 -13.67 9.89
CA HIS A 460 -13.25 -12.70 10.12
C HIS A 460 -13.34 -11.64 9.02
N ASN A 461 -12.41 -11.62 8.07
CA ASN A 461 -12.47 -10.73 6.91
C ASN A 461 -13.25 -11.44 5.80
N GLN A 462 -14.44 -10.94 5.47
CA GLN A 462 -15.28 -11.52 4.42
C GLN A 462 -14.57 -11.50 3.08
N ARG A 463 -13.77 -10.46 2.84
CA ARG A 463 -13.02 -10.29 1.60
C ARG A 463 -12.07 -11.45 1.34
N ASN A 464 -11.40 -11.98 2.37
CA ASN A 464 -10.52 -13.14 2.23
C ASN A 464 -11.28 -14.42 1.82
N HIS A 465 -12.52 -14.60 2.26
CA HIS A 465 -13.36 -15.72 1.79
C HIS A 465 -13.81 -15.53 0.34
N ILE A 466 -14.15 -14.30 -0.05
CA ILE A 466 -14.50 -13.96 -1.44
C ILE A 466 -13.29 -14.19 -2.36
N THR A 467 -12.10 -13.72 -1.97
CA THR A 467 -10.86 -13.96 -2.73
C THR A 467 -10.59 -15.45 -2.91
N LEU A 468 -10.79 -16.25 -1.86
CA LEU A 468 -10.64 -17.72 -1.96
C LEU A 468 -11.66 -18.33 -2.91
N ALA A 469 -12.91 -17.89 -2.85
CA ALA A 469 -13.95 -18.35 -3.76
C ALA A 469 -13.64 -18.00 -5.22
N ASN A 470 -13.16 -16.78 -5.47
CA ASN A 470 -12.77 -16.35 -6.81
C ASN A 470 -11.59 -17.16 -7.33
N ALA A 471 -10.56 -17.40 -6.49
CA ALA A 471 -9.43 -18.25 -6.88
C ALA A 471 -9.86 -19.70 -7.19
N TYR A 472 -10.85 -20.25 -6.48
CA TYR A 472 -11.43 -21.54 -6.83
C TYR A 472 -12.25 -21.50 -8.12
N ALA A 473 -13.05 -20.45 -8.32
CA ALA A 473 -13.82 -20.24 -9.53
C ALA A 473 -12.93 -20.14 -10.78
N ASP A 474 -11.83 -19.38 -10.70
CA ASP A 474 -10.86 -19.23 -11.78
C ASP A 474 -10.17 -20.57 -12.12
N ALA A 475 -10.00 -21.45 -11.12
CA ALA A 475 -9.51 -22.81 -11.30
C ALA A 475 -10.60 -23.83 -11.72
N GLY A 476 -11.83 -23.39 -12.00
CA GLY A 476 -12.97 -24.24 -12.34
C GLY A 476 -13.50 -25.11 -11.20
N ARG A 477 -13.04 -24.89 -9.96
CA ARG A 477 -13.45 -25.62 -8.76
C ARG A 477 -14.71 -25.01 -8.14
N TRP A 478 -15.81 -25.06 -8.90
CA TRP A 478 -17.07 -24.38 -8.54
C TRP A 478 -17.68 -24.83 -7.20
N ALA A 479 -17.53 -26.12 -6.85
CA ALA A 479 -18.01 -26.65 -5.56
C ALA A 479 -17.22 -26.07 -4.37
N ASP A 480 -15.90 -25.90 -4.51
CA ASP A 480 -15.08 -25.26 -3.48
C ASP A 480 -15.36 -23.76 -3.37
N ALA A 481 -15.59 -23.09 -4.51
CA ALA A 481 -16.02 -21.70 -4.54
C ALA A 481 -17.36 -21.51 -3.80
N GLU A 482 -18.34 -22.39 -4.07
CA GLU A 482 -19.62 -22.42 -3.35
C GLU A 482 -19.41 -22.55 -1.83
N ALA A 483 -18.59 -23.51 -1.40
CA ALA A 483 -18.29 -23.75 0.02
C ALA A 483 -17.62 -22.53 0.68
N ALA A 484 -16.71 -21.84 -0.02
CA ALA A 484 -16.08 -20.62 0.47
C ALA A 484 -17.08 -19.45 0.59
N LEU A 485 -17.98 -19.27 -0.38
CA LEU A 485 -18.98 -18.21 -0.37
C LEU A 485 -20.05 -18.40 0.71
N ARG A 486 -20.45 -19.65 0.96
CA ARG A 486 -21.33 -19.97 2.10
C ARG A 486 -20.70 -19.62 3.45
N LYS A 487 -19.37 -19.65 3.56
CA LYS A 487 -18.63 -19.15 4.74
C LYS A 487 -18.48 -17.63 4.74
N ALA A 488 -18.41 -16.99 3.57
CA ALA A 488 -18.33 -15.53 3.45
C ALA A 488 -19.62 -14.83 3.91
N ILE A 489 -20.79 -15.33 3.50
CA ILE A 489 -22.10 -14.71 3.79
C ILE A 489 -22.33 -14.40 5.28
N PRO A 490 -22.14 -15.34 6.24
CA PRO A 490 -22.39 -15.05 7.66
C PRO A 490 -21.40 -14.04 8.26
N VAL A 491 -20.25 -13.77 7.62
CA VAL A 491 -19.29 -12.76 8.10
C VAL A 491 -19.87 -11.35 7.95
N ARG A 492 -20.48 -11.04 6.80
CA ARG A 492 -21.24 -9.81 6.57
C ARG A 492 -22.51 -10.12 5.78
N PRO A 493 -23.61 -10.41 6.48
CA PRO A 493 -24.91 -10.73 5.90
C PRO A 493 -25.46 -9.74 4.89
N TYR A 494 -25.15 -8.45 5.02
CA TYR A 494 -25.76 -7.39 4.21
C TYR A 494 -24.89 -6.93 3.04
N HIS A 495 -23.78 -7.63 2.78
CA HIS A 495 -22.94 -7.38 1.60
C HIS A 495 -23.45 -8.23 0.43
N ASN A 496 -23.82 -7.59 -0.68
CA ASN A 496 -24.46 -8.24 -1.83
C ASN A 496 -23.51 -9.12 -2.67
N VAL A 497 -22.22 -8.80 -2.75
CA VAL A 497 -21.25 -9.49 -3.66
C VAL A 497 -21.14 -11.01 -3.41
N PRO A 498 -21.01 -11.51 -2.15
CA PRO A 498 -21.01 -12.95 -1.89
C PRO A 498 -22.25 -13.70 -2.41
N TYR A 499 -23.42 -13.06 -2.40
CA TYR A 499 -24.67 -13.67 -2.87
C TYR A 499 -24.67 -13.82 -4.39
N ASP A 500 -24.22 -12.77 -5.10
CA ASP A 500 -24.06 -12.81 -6.56
C ASP A 500 -23.02 -13.86 -6.98
N ASN A 501 -21.82 -13.84 -6.38
CA ASN A 501 -20.78 -14.82 -6.69
C ASN A 501 -21.24 -16.26 -6.39
N LEU A 502 -22.04 -16.47 -5.33
CA LEU A 502 -22.59 -17.78 -5.00
C LEU A 502 -23.57 -18.25 -6.07
N GLY A 503 -24.46 -17.36 -6.53
CA GLY A 503 -25.33 -17.64 -7.65
C GLY A 503 -24.55 -18.03 -8.91
N VAL A 504 -23.47 -17.32 -9.24
CA VAL A 504 -22.61 -17.66 -10.39
C VAL A 504 -21.98 -19.04 -10.23
N ALA A 505 -21.43 -19.36 -9.06
CA ALA A 505 -20.86 -20.68 -8.78
C ALA A 505 -21.91 -21.81 -8.90
N LEU A 506 -23.17 -21.54 -8.53
CA LEU A 506 -24.28 -22.48 -8.66
C LEU A 506 -24.73 -22.67 -10.11
N ILE A 507 -24.77 -21.60 -10.91
CA ILE A 507 -25.04 -21.67 -12.36
C ILE A 507 -24.03 -22.59 -13.05
N LYS A 508 -22.74 -22.47 -12.72
CA LYS A 508 -21.67 -23.31 -13.27
C LYS A 508 -21.78 -24.78 -12.88
N GLN A 509 -22.54 -25.09 -11.83
CA GLN A 509 -22.90 -26.44 -11.41
C GLN A 509 -24.27 -26.90 -11.94
N GLY A 510 -24.96 -26.10 -12.76
CA GLY A 510 -26.30 -26.41 -13.28
C GLY A 510 -27.44 -26.22 -12.27
N LYS A 511 -27.18 -25.64 -11.10
CA LYS A 511 -28.17 -25.44 -10.02
C LYS A 511 -28.95 -24.13 -10.20
N PHE A 512 -29.65 -23.98 -11.33
CA PHE A 512 -30.31 -22.72 -11.73
C PHE A 512 -31.37 -22.22 -10.73
N SER A 513 -32.18 -23.14 -10.18
CA SER A 513 -33.25 -22.79 -9.22
C SER A 513 -32.68 -22.13 -7.97
N GLU A 514 -31.63 -22.72 -7.40
CA GLU A 514 -30.95 -22.18 -6.22
C GLU A 514 -30.22 -20.87 -6.55
N ALA A 515 -29.53 -20.82 -7.69
CA ALA A 515 -28.84 -19.61 -8.13
C ALA A 515 -29.80 -18.41 -8.25
N ARG A 516 -31.01 -18.60 -8.81
CA ARG A 516 -32.02 -17.55 -8.91
C ARG A 516 -32.40 -16.98 -7.54
N THR A 517 -32.52 -17.82 -6.52
CA THR A 517 -32.79 -17.38 -5.14
C THR A 517 -31.66 -16.50 -4.61
N TRP A 518 -30.41 -16.91 -4.78
CA TRP A 518 -29.25 -16.12 -4.32
C TRP A 518 -29.10 -14.80 -5.06
N PHE A 519 -29.33 -14.77 -6.38
CA PHE A 519 -29.37 -13.51 -7.14
C PHE A 519 -30.50 -12.59 -6.69
N SER A 520 -31.68 -13.15 -6.37
CA SER A 520 -32.79 -12.36 -5.81
C SER A 520 -32.37 -11.66 -4.52
N LEU A 521 -31.70 -12.37 -3.61
CA LEU A 521 -31.15 -11.77 -2.39
C LEU A 521 -30.12 -10.67 -2.68
N ALA A 522 -29.23 -10.89 -3.66
CA ALA A 522 -28.27 -9.87 -4.09
C ALA A 522 -28.98 -8.60 -4.61
N THR A 523 -30.07 -8.75 -5.38
CA THR A 523 -30.88 -7.61 -5.87
C THR A 523 -31.69 -6.93 -4.76
N ILE A 524 -32.08 -7.64 -3.71
CA ILE A 524 -32.74 -7.04 -2.53
C ILE A 524 -31.73 -6.18 -1.76
N LEU A 525 -30.52 -6.71 -1.54
CA LEU A 525 -29.44 -6.03 -0.82
C LEU A 525 -28.91 -4.80 -1.58
N ASN A 526 -28.83 -4.88 -2.91
CA ASN A 526 -28.49 -3.74 -3.75
C ASN A 526 -29.36 -3.73 -5.03
N PRO A 527 -30.49 -2.99 -5.02
CA PRO A 527 -31.42 -2.91 -6.15
C PRO A 527 -30.87 -2.25 -7.42
N GLU A 528 -29.70 -1.61 -7.34
CA GLU A 528 -29.05 -0.92 -8.46
C GLU A 528 -27.79 -1.65 -8.93
N TYR A 529 -27.51 -2.86 -8.41
CA TYR A 529 -26.35 -3.63 -8.80
C TYR A 529 -26.56 -4.37 -10.14
N PRO A 530 -25.93 -3.93 -11.25
CA PRO A 530 -26.25 -4.45 -12.57
C PRO A 530 -25.98 -5.95 -12.74
N ASN A 531 -24.87 -6.45 -12.16
CA ASN A 531 -24.50 -7.87 -12.24
C ASN A 531 -25.58 -8.78 -11.66
N ALA A 532 -26.09 -8.47 -10.46
CA ALA A 532 -27.13 -9.29 -9.83
C ALA A 532 -28.46 -9.27 -10.63
N ILE A 533 -28.83 -8.12 -11.20
CA ILE A 533 -30.05 -8.00 -12.02
C ILE A 533 -29.93 -8.84 -13.30
N TYR A 534 -28.78 -8.73 -13.98
CA TYR A 534 -28.44 -9.54 -15.16
C TYR A 534 -28.47 -11.03 -14.82
N ASN A 535 -27.76 -11.43 -13.77
CA ASN A 535 -27.63 -12.82 -13.38
C ASN A 535 -28.96 -13.43 -12.92
N TYR A 536 -29.80 -12.67 -12.20
CA TYR A 536 -31.16 -13.08 -11.84
C TYR A 536 -32.02 -13.33 -13.09
N GLY A 537 -31.96 -12.41 -14.06
CA GLY A 537 -32.69 -12.56 -15.32
C GLY A 537 -32.22 -13.78 -16.10
N TYR A 538 -30.90 -14.00 -16.18
CA TYR A 538 -30.31 -15.13 -16.88
C TYR A 538 -30.74 -16.46 -16.24
N ALA A 539 -30.64 -16.57 -14.91
CA ALA A 539 -31.12 -17.74 -14.18
C ALA A 539 -32.63 -17.99 -14.40
N SER A 540 -33.43 -16.92 -14.44
CA SER A 540 -34.88 -16.99 -14.68
C SER A 540 -35.21 -17.48 -16.10
N LEU A 541 -34.50 -16.97 -17.12
CA LEU A 541 -34.65 -17.42 -18.50
C LEU A 541 -34.33 -18.91 -18.64
N ARG A 542 -33.24 -19.38 -17.99
CA ARG A 542 -32.84 -20.79 -17.98
C ARG A 542 -33.83 -21.71 -17.28
N LEU A 543 -34.68 -21.16 -16.41
CA LEU A 543 -35.79 -21.87 -15.75
C LEU A 543 -37.13 -21.74 -16.49
N GLY A 544 -37.17 -21.06 -17.64
CA GLY A 544 -38.39 -20.83 -18.43
C GLY A 544 -39.28 -19.67 -17.94
N ASP A 545 -38.82 -18.87 -16.97
CA ASP A 545 -39.51 -17.68 -16.49
C ASP A 545 -39.14 -16.45 -17.34
N THR A 546 -39.62 -16.48 -18.59
CA THR A 546 -39.46 -15.38 -19.56
C THR A 546 -39.97 -14.04 -19.02
N PRO A 547 -41.12 -13.96 -18.31
CA PRO A 547 -41.57 -12.69 -17.73
C PRO A 547 -40.58 -12.08 -16.75
N ALA A 548 -39.94 -12.87 -15.87
CA ALA A 548 -38.92 -12.36 -14.95
C ALA A 548 -37.65 -11.90 -15.69
N ALA A 549 -37.22 -12.65 -16.72
CA ALA A 549 -36.08 -12.27 -17.55
C ALA A 549 -36.31 -10.91 -18.26
N VAL A 550 -37.50 -10.70 -18.83
CA VAL A 550 -37.87 -9.42 -19.47
C VAL A 550 -37.86 -8.26 -18.47
N ARG A 551 -38.37 -8.46 -17.25
CA ARG A 551 -38.32 -7.44 -16.19
C ARG A 551 -36.87 -7.08 -15.81
N SER A 552 -35.99 -8.06 -15.69
CA SER A 552 -34.56 -7.80 -15.43
C SER A 552 -33.92 -6.97 -16.53
N LEU A 553 -34.19 -7.30 -17.79
CA LEU A 553 -33.67 -6.53 -18.93
C LEU A 553 -34.19 -5.08 -18.94
N GLN A 554 -35.48 -4.88 -18.67
CA GLN A 554 -36.06 -3.55 -18.53
C GLN A 554 -35.36 -2.77 -17.41
N ARG A 555 -35.14 -3.40 -16.25
CA ARG A 555 -34.45 -2.79 -15.12
C ARG A 555 -33.00 -2.40 -15.44
N LEU A 556 -32.25 -3.24 -16.16
CA LEU A 556 -30.90 -2.89 -16.62
C LEU A 556 -30.90 -1.64 -17.50
N ARG A 557 -31.89 -1.51 -18.39
CA ARG A 557 -32.04 -0.32 -19.25
C ARG A 557 -32.40 0.93 -18.45
N GLU A 558 -33.17 0.79 -17.37
CA GLU A 558 -33.53 1.90 -16.47
C GLU A 558 -32.32 2.48 -15.71
N LEU A 559 -31.34 1.64 -15.33
CA LEU A 559 -30.18 2.09 -14.54
C LEU A 559 -29.27 3.08 -15.29
N ARG A 560 -29.32 3.11 -16.63
CA ARG A 560 -28.54 4.02 -17.50
C ARG A 560 -27.03 4.09 -17.19
N SER A 561 -26.46 3.09 -16.51
CA SER A 561 -25.02 3.00 -16.27
C SER A 561 -24.31 2.26 -17.41
N PRO A 562 -23.05 2.57 -17.72
CA PRO A 562 -22.30 1.88 -18.79
C PRO A 562 -22.31 0.36 -18.67
N LEU A 563 -22.08 -0.16 -17.45
CA LEU A 563 -22.11 -1.59 -17.17
C LEU A 563 -23.51 -2.19 -17.38
N ALA A 564 -24.57 -1.51 -16.94
CA ALA A 564 -25.93 -2.00 -17.14
C ALA A 564 -26.32 -2.05 -18.63
N MET A 565 -25.88 -1.08 -19.43
CA MET A 565 -26.07 -1.10 -20.88
C MET A 565 -25.31 -2.25 -21.55
N GLN A 566 -24.05 -2.48 -21.16
CA GLN A 566 -23.24 -3.60 -21.66
C GLN A 566 -23.89 -4.95 -21.35
N LEU A 567 -24.28 -5.16 -20.09
CA LEU A 567 -24.95 -6.39 -19.66
C LEU A 567 -26.31 -6.56 -20.32
N GLY A 568 -27.07 -5.48 -20.51
CA GLY A 568 -28.35 -5.52 -21.23
C GLY A 568 -28.19 -5.94 -22.70
N ALA A 569 -27.12 -5.50 -23.37
CA ALA A 569 -26.80 -5.94 -24.73
C ALA A 569 -26.39 -7.43 -24.75
N GLN A 570 -25.53 -7.85 -23.79
CA GLN A 570 -25.14 -9.25 -23.65
C GLN A 570 -26.33 -10.16 -23.39
N PHE A 571 -27.32 -9.70 -22.61
CA PHE A 571 -28.52 -10.47 -22.29
C PHE A 571 -29.36 -10.78 -23.54
N MET A 572 -29.41 -9.86 -24.51
CA MET A 572 -30.17 -10.04 -25.76
C MET A 572 -29.50 -11.01 -26.74
N ASN A 573 -28.19 -11.22 -26.61
CA ASN A 573 -27.41 -12.06 -27.51
C ASN A 573 -27.34 -13.54 -27.07
N ASN A 574 -27.69 -13.81 -25.81
CA ASN A 574 -27.72 -15.15 -25.20
C ASN A 574 -29.15 -15.67 -25.13
#